data_AF-A0A369T758-F1
#
_entry.id   AF-A0A369T758-F1
#
_cell.length_a   1.000
_cell.length_b   1.000
_cell.length_c   1.000
_cell.angle_alpha   90.00
_cell.angle_beta   90.00
_cell.angle_gamma   90.00
#
_symmetry.space_group_name_H-M   'P 1'
#
loop_
_entity.id
_entity.type
_entity.pdbx_description
1 polymer ?
#
loop_
_entity_poly.entity_id
_entity_poly.type
_entity_poly.pdbx_seq_one_letter_code
_entity_poly.pdbx_strand_id
1 'polypeptide(L)'
;MRAGRNPGLAPRSRPGLLFAWILLAIAVAAGAVYVFAFPHPDALVAHDKTIRLSVPPAETAEPVSNAPSPVGETEKKADVQRPSGNQPTPEASTGVSVGTLESEAIPPPPVPEQTSARESDSQDTPAVRTTDTDSTEAGAGGGEGAAESPSAPTLSLKPAWKRYARGLAPPQGLPRIAVVVRGLGLSSAATEAAIERLPGTISLSFTPYARRAAEWSARARAGGHEVLMDLPMEPRDFPALDPGPQALMTEAAQQRNLDRLDWALSRGREVVGAVAQMGSRFMASKQAAEPIMRELRARGLMFVDNGTANPPAALRIARRIDLPHALNDRTIDDGQVSRPAVEARLVEIERIAQQEGLAVALAHPYPVVLDLLATWSQDLDERGFALVPITEAVQPRSAARAGR
;
A
#
# COMPACT_ATOMS: atom_id res chain seq x y z
N MET A 1 20.44 -79.06 -55.40
CA MET A 1 20.14 -78.67 -56.80
C MET A 1 18.70 -78.20 -56.87
N ARG A 2 18.46 -77.02 -57.46
CA ARG A 2 17.15 -76.41 -57.84
C ARG A 2 16.19 -76.06 -56.70
N ALA A 3 15.36 -75.03 -56.78
CA ALA A 3 15.23 -73.84 -57.62
C ALA A 3 14.15 -72.98 -56.95
N GLY A 4 14.29 -71.66 -57.00
CA GLY A 4 13.35 -70.71 -56.40
C GLY A 4 11.98 -70.66 -57.07
N ARG A 5 10.99 -70.22 -56.29
CA ARG A 5 9.76 -69.55 -56.73
C ARG A 5 9.26 -68.65 -55.61
N ASN A 6 9.29 -67.34 -55.85
CA ASN A 6 8.34 -66.39 -55.27
C ASN A 6 7.28 -66.11 -56.33
N PRO A 7 5.99 -66.07 -55.95
CA PRO A 7 5.23 -64.80 -55.99
C PRO A 7 4.23 -64.72 -54.82
N GLY A 8 3.66 -63.60 -54.37
CA GLY A 8 3.76 -62.17 -54.67
C GLY A 8 3.00 -61.44 -53.55
N LEU A 9 3.45 -60.24 -53.16
CA LEU A 9 2.80 -59.42 -52.14
C LEU A 9 1.61 -58.65 -52.74
N ALA A 10 0.44 -58.74 -52.08
CA ALA A 10 -0.67 -57.81 -52.26
C ALA A 10 -0.38 -56.46 -51.54
N PRO A 11 -0.86 -55.31 -52.04
CA PRO A 11 -0.61 -54.01 -51.43
C PRO A 11 -1.46 -53.82 -50.16
N ARG A 12 -0.81 -53.57 -49.03
CA ARG A 12 -1.46 -53.08 -47.80
C ARG A 12 -1.76 -51.59 -47.92
N SER A 13 -3.04 -51.21 -47.92
CA SER A 13 -3.48 -49.82 -47.79
C SER A 13 -3.12 -49.28 -46.40
N ARG A 14 -2.56 -48.06 -46.35
CA ARG A 14 -2.16 -47.37 -45.10
C ARG A 14 -3.34 -46.54 -44.58
N PRO A 15 -4.01 -46.91 -43.46
CA PRO A 15 -5.16 -46.17 -42.93
C PRO A 15 -4.82 -44.81 -42.29
N GLY A 16 -3.53 -44.43 -42.22
CA GLY A 16 -3.09 -43.21 -41.56
C GLY A 16 -3.48 -41.91 -42.26
N LEU A 17 -3.70 -41.92 -43.59
CA LEU A 17 -3.99 -40.68 -44.31
C LEU A 17 -5.40 -40.15 -44.03
N LEU A 18 -6.39 -41.04 -43.92
CA LEU A 18 -7.78 -40.64 -43.66
C LEU A 18 -7.95 -40.04 -42.25
N PHE A 19 -7.22 -40.56 -41.26
CA PHE A 19 -7.20 -39.99 -39.91
C PHE A 19 -6.58 -38.59 -39.86
N ALA A 20 -5.53 -38.34 -40.65
CA ALA A 20 -4.92 -37.01 -40.73
C ALA A 20 -5.88 -35.97 -41.34
N TRP A 21 -6.66 -36.36 -42.35
CA TRP A 21 -7.65 -35.46 -42.96
C TRP A 21 -8.83 -35.15 -42.04
N ILE A 22 -9.27 -36.12 -41.23
CA ILE A 22 -10.34 -35.89 -40.23
C ILE A 22 -9.88 -34.92 -39.14
N LEU A 23 -8.65 -35.06 -38.64
CA LEU A 23 -8.11 -34.14 -37.63
C LEU A 23 -7.94 -32.72 -38.19
N LEU A 24 -7.52 -32.58 -39.45
CA LEU A 24 -7.41 -31.27 -40.10
C LEU A 24 -8.79 -30.61 -40.27
N ALA A 25 -9.81 -31.38 -40.66
CA ALA A 25 -11.17 -30.85 -40.79
C ALA A 25 -11.74 -30.35 -39.45
N ILE A 26 -11.48 -31.09 -38.36
CA ILE A 26 -11.90 -30.68 -37.00
C ILE A 26 -11.17 -29.39 -36.57
N ALA A 27 -9.87 -29.28 -36.86
CA ALA A 27 -9.09 -28.07 -36.52
C ALA A 27 -9.59 -26.82 -37.28
N VAL A 28 -9.93 -26.96 -38.57
CA VAL A 28 -10.49 -25.86 -39.37
C VAL A 28 -11.88 -25.47 -38.87
N ALA A 29 -12.73 -26.43 -38.53
CA ALA A 29 -14.06 -26.15 -37.98
C ALA A 29 -13.97 -25.44 -36.61
N ALA A 30 -13.05 -25.85 -35.74
CA ALA A 30 -12.83 -25.21 -34.45
C ALA A 30 -12.29 -23.76 -34.60
N GLY A 31 -11.40 -23.52 -35.57
CA GLY A 31 -10.91 -22.18 -35.89
C GLY A 31 -12.01 -21.24 -36.40
N ALA A 32 -12.90 -21.74 -37.25
CA ALA A 32 -14.03 -20.96 -37.77
C ALA A 32 -15.04 -20.58 -36.66
N VAL A 33 -15.31 -21.49 -35.73
CA VAL A 33 -16.17 -21.20 -34.56
C VAL A 33 -15.53 -20.16 -33.64
N TYR A 34 -14.21 -20.21 -33.44
CA TYR A 34 -13.49 -19.25 -32.61
C TYR A 34 -13.55 -17.82 -33.18
N VAL A 35 -13.39 -17.66 -34.50
CA VAL A 35 -13.49 -16.35 -35.18
C VAL A 35 -14.89 -15.76 -35.10
N PHE A 36 -15.93 -16.60 -35.14
CA PHE A 36 -17.33 -16.14 -35.07
C PHE A 36 -17.83 -15.90 -33.63
N ALA A 37 -17.33 -16.67 -32.65
CA ALA A 37 -17.73 -16.53 -31.25
C ALA A 37 -16.96 -15.44 -30.48
N PHE A 38 -15.77 -15.07 -30.95
CA PHE A 38 -14.90 -14.08 -30.30
C PHE A 38 -14.34 -13.07 -31.31
N PRO A 39 -15.11 -12.03 -31.70
CA PRO A 39 -14.59 -10.95 -32.53
C PRO A 39 -13.45 -10.21 -31.81
N HIS A 40 -12.33 -9.99 -32.49
CA HIS A 40 -11.17 -9.27 -31.96
C HIS A 40 -11.50 -7.81 -31.65
N PRO A 41 -11.06 -7.26 -30.51
CA PRO A 41 -11.20 -5.84 -30.22
C PRO A 41 -10.02 -5.07 -30.82
N ASP A 42 -10.06 -4.77 -32.11
CA ASP A 42 -9.20 -3.75 -32.73
C ASP A 42 -9.83 -3.22 -34.02
N ALA A 43 -10.78 -2.29 -33.85
CA ALA A 43 -11.20 -1.35 -34.90
C ALA A 43 -11.98 -0.18 -34.27
N LEU A 44 -11.29 0.69 -33.51
CA LEU A 44 -11.81 2.04 -33.25
C LEU A 44 -11.24 2.97 -34.32
N VAL A 45 -11.88 2.94 -35.49
CA VAL A 45 -11.82 4.04 -36.45
C VAL A 45 -12.62 5.20 -35.86
N ALA A 46 -11.97 6.36 -35.78
CA ALA A 46 -12.57 7.62 -35.36
C ALA A 46 -13.78 7.97 -36.24
N HIS A 47 -14.96 8.01 -35.64
CA HIS A 47 -16.08 8.79 -36.17
C HIS A 47 -16.07 10.16 -35.49
N ASP A 48 -15.55 11.15 -36.22
CA ASP A 48 -15.83 12.55 -36.00
C ASP A 48 -17.34 12.77 -36.13
N LYS A 49 -18.00 13.06 -35.02
CA LYS A 49 -19.37 13.58 -34.99
C LYS A 49 -19.35 14.80 -34.07
N THR A 50 -19.08 15.96 -34.66
CA THR A 50 -19.29 17.25 -34.02
C THR A 50 -20.73 17.37 -33.50
N ILE A 51 -20.91 17.21 -32.19
CA ILE A 51 -22.12 17.60 -31.50
C ILE A 51 -22.01 19.10 -31.22
N ARG A 52 -22.75 19.91 -31.97
CA ARG A 52 -23.03 21.30 -31.61
C ARG A 52 -23.98 21.29 -30.41
N LEU A 53 -23.47 21.51 -29.19
CA LEU A 53 -24.32 21.87 -28.06
C LEU A 53 -24.86 23.28 -28.30
N SER A 54 -26.16 23.37 -28.60
CA SER A 54 -26.92 24.61 -28.50
C SER A 54 -27.24 24.84 -27.03
N VAL A 55 -26.61 25.85 -26.43
CA VAL A 55 -26.91 26.32 -25.07
C VAL A 55 -28.10 27.28 -25.16
N PRO A 56 -29.28 26.98 -24.57
CA PRO A 56 -30.33 27.97 -24.42
C PRO A 56 -29.93 29.01 -23.35
N PRO A 57 -30.35 30.29 -23.47
CA PRO A 57 -30.03 31.33 -22.50
C PRO A 57 -30.65 31.03 -21.13
N ALA A 58 -29.91 31.34 -20.07
CA ALA A 58 -30.37 31.23 -18.69
C ALA A 58 -31.56 32.16 -18.45
N GLU A 59 -32.68 31.58 -18.03
CA GLU A 59 -33.86 32.32 -17.58
C GLU A 59 -33.67 32.71 -16.11
N THR A 60 -33.77 34.01 -15.87
CA THR A 60 -33.61 34.69 -14.58
C THR A 60 -34.69 34.24 -13.60
N ALA A 61 -34.32 33.51 -12.55
CA ALA A 61 -35.21 33.20 -11.44
C ALA A 61 -35.28 34.39 -10.47
N GLU A 62 -36.48 34.95 -10.28
CA GLU A 62 -36.77 35.99 -9.30
C GLU A 62 -36.65 35.48 -7.85
N PRO A 63 -36.24 36.31 -6.88
CA PRO A 63 -36.08 35.90 -5.49
C PRO A 63 -37.43 35.90 -4.76
N VAL A 64 -37.94 34.71 -4.44
CA VAL A 64 -39.08 34.56 -3.53
C VAL A 64 -38.60 34.72 -2.09
N SER A 65 -38.90 35.89 -1.54
CA SER A 65 -38.86 36.25 -0.12
C SER A 65 -39.76 35.32 0.69
N ASN A 66 -39.21 34.63 1.70
CA ASN A 66 -39.96 34.18 2.87
C ASN A 66 -39.01 34.06 4.07
N ALA A 67 -39.23 34.92 5.05
CA ALA A 67 -38.64 34.88 6.39
C ALA A 67 -39.81 35.02 7.41
N PRO A 68 -39.61 34.72 8.71
CA PRO A 68 -40.31 33.63 9.39
C PRO A 68 -41.22 34.12 10.54
N SER A 69 -41.93 33.20 11.19
CA SER A 69 -42.39 33.37 12.59
C SER A 69 -42.73 32.03 13.23
N PRO A 70 -42.34 31.82 14.49
CA PRO A 70 -43.33 31.39 15.46
C PRO A 70 -43.42 32.35 16.66
N VAL A 71 -44.68 32.64 16.96
CA VAL A 71 -45.33 33.05 18.21
C VAL A 71 -44.44 33.10 19.46
N GLY A 72 -44.40 34.27 20.10
CA GLY A 72 -44.16 34.41 21.54
C GLY A 72 -45.43 34.87 22.22
N GLU A 73 -45.83 34.19 23.30
CA GLU A 73 -46.84 34.66 24.25
C GLU A 73 -46.34 34.35 25.66
N THR A 74 -46.01 35.39 26.42
CA THR A 74 -46.23 35.46 27.86
C THR A 74 -46.05 36.91 28.32
N GLU A 75 -47.15 37.44 28.83
CA GLU A 75 -47.28 38.77 29.41
C GLU A 75 -46.43 38.95 30.67
N LYS A 76 -45.85 40.15 30.85
CA LYS A 76 -45.96 40.88 32.13
C LYS A 76 -45.53 42.36 32.02
N LYS A 77 -46.56 43.21 32.14
CA LYS A 77 -46.69 44.46 32.94
C LYS A 77 -45.50 45.44 33.08
N ALA A 78 -45.84 46.67 32.66
CA ALA A 78 -45.82 47.93 33.43
C ALA A 78 -44.67 48.94 33.24
N ASP A 79 -45.13 50.18 33.11
CA ASP A 79 -44.51 51.49 33.30
C ASP A 79 -43.44 51.96 32.30
N VAL A 80 -43.73 52.93 31.43
CA VAL A 80 -43.98 54.38 31.64
C VAL A 80 -42.69 55.19 31.52
N GLN A 81 -42.80 56.27 30.73
CA GLN A 81 -41.99 57.49 30.66
C GLN A 81 -41.07 57.67 29.42
N ARG A 82 -41.65 58.34 28.41
CA ARG A 82 -41.00 59.29 27.48
C ARG A 82 -40.81 60.65 28.25
N PRO A 83 -40.15 61.72 27.74
CA PRO A 83 -39.60 61.93 26.38
C PRO A 83 -38.31 62.81 26.27
N SER A 84 -37.93 63.04 25.00
CA SER A 84 -37.44 64.32 24.45
C SER A 84 -35.92 64.58 24.52
N GLY A 85 -35.23 65.10 23.51
CA GLY A 85 -35.65 65.67 22.23
C GLY A 85 -34.43 66.22 21.47
N ASN A 86 -34.73 66.94 20.39
CA ASN A 86 -33.89 67.87 19.62
C ASN A 86 -33.09 67.36 18.39
N GLN A 87 -33.71 67.59 17.24
CA GLN A 87 -33.13 68.10 15.99
C GLN A 87 -32.70 69.59 16.16
N PRO A 88 -31.80 70.19 15.32
CA PRO A 88 -32.10 70.56 13.91
C PRO A 88 -30.93 70.57 12.88
N THR A 89 -31.27 70.16 11.64
CA THR A 89 -31.17 70.80 10.29
C THR A 89 -29.95 71.65 9.82
N PRO A 90 -29.79 71.96 8.49
CA PRO A 90 -28.56 71.69 7.73
C PRO A 90 -27.97 72.95 7.03
N GLU A 91 -26.88 72.84 6.27
CA GLU A 91 -26.62 73.66 5.07
C GLU A 91 -25.39 73.18 4.26
N ALA A 92 -25.37 73.63 3.00
CA ALA A 92 -24.71 73.03 1.84
C ALA A 92 -23.29 73.55 1.55
N SER A 93 -22.52 72.82 0.73
CA SER A 93 -22.09 73.23 -0.63
C SER A 93 -20.82 72.49 -1.10
N THR A 94 -20.93 71.88 -2.29
CA THR A 94 -19.93 71.76 -3.39
C THR A 94 -18.43 71.55 -3.11
N GLY A 95 -17.86 70.53 -3.75
CA GLY A 95 -16.43 70.51 -4.10
C GLY A 95 -15.92 69.14 -4.57
N VAL A 96 -15.68 69.00 -5.88
CA VAL A 96 -15.13 67.80 -6.53
C VAL A 96 -13.62 67.66 -6.23
N SER A 97 -13.15 66.46 -5.90
CA SER A 97 -11.79 66.02 -6.26
C SER A 97 -11.66 64.50 -6.26
N VAL A 98 -11.14 64.01 -7.39
CA VAL A 98 -10.78 62.63 -7.68
C VAL A 98 -9.45 62.32 -7.00
N GLY A 99 -9.41 61.26 -6.20
CA GLY A 99 -8.20 60.75 -5.55
C GLY A 99 -8.03 59.26 -5.80
N THR A 100 -7.02 58.93 -6.59
CA THR A 100 -6.46 57.61 -6.87
C THR A 100 -6.23 56.80 -5.58
N LEU A 101 -6.71 55.55 -5.54
CA LEU A 101 -6.40 54.61 -4.46
C LEU A 101 -5.09 53.88 -4.78
N GLU A 102 -4.08 54.19 -3.97
CA GLU A 102 -2.82 53.49 -3.84
C GLU A 102 -3.06 52.10 -3.22
N SER A 103 -2.52 51.05 -3.85
CA SER A 103 -2.53 49.68 -3.35
C SER A 103 -1.27 49.44 -2.54
N GLU A 104 -1.38 49.49 -1.22
CA GLU A 104 -0.27 49.22 -0.30
C GLU A 104 -0.02 47.71 -0.17
N ALA A 105 1.19 47.29 -0.53
CA ALA A 105 1.66 45.91 -0.49
C ALA A 105 2.19 45.56 0.92
N ILE A 106 1.79 44.37 1.41
CA ILE A 106 2.18 43.82 2.71
C ILE A 106 3.65 43.32 2.65
N PRO A 107 4.54 43.72 3.59
CA PRO A 107 5.92 43.24 3.62
C PRO A 107 6.06 41.83 4.22
N PRO A 108 7.06 41.02 3.80
CA PRO A 108 7.29 39.68 4.33
C PRO A 108 7.94 39.69 5.73
N PRO A 109 7.77 38.61 6.53
CA PRO A 109 8.29 38.52 7.89
C PRO A 109 9.83 38.32 7.95
N PRO A 110 10.48 38.72 9.06
CA PRO A 110 11.94 38.70 9.17
C PRO A 110 12.53 37.30 9.40
N VAL A 111 13.69 37.07 8.80
CA VAL A 111 14.56 35.88 8.97
C VAL A 111 15.44 36.07 10.22
N PRO A 112 15.65 35.05 11.07
CA PRO A 112 16.52 35.16 12.23
C PRO A 112 18.01 35.14 11.84
N GLU A 113 18.75 36.18 12.26
CA GLU A 113 20.20 36.31 12.14
C GLU A 113 20.95 35.33 13.06
N GLN A 114 21.93 34.63 12.47
CA GLN A 114 22.94 33.86 13.18
C GLN A 114 24.01 34.82 13.74
N THR A 115 24.13 34.87 15.06
CA THR A 115 25.26 35.52 15.73
C THR A 115 26.44 34.56 15.81
N SER A 116 27.50 34.93 15.10
CA SER A 116 28.85 34.38 15.23
C SER A 116 29.53 35.02 16.43
N ALA A 117 29.99 34.21 17.39
CA ALA A 117 30.89 34.63 18.45
C ALA A 117 32.19 33.81 18.35
N ARG A 118 33.30 34.56 18.29
CA ARG A 118 34.67 34.11 18.12
C ARG A 118 35.25 33.40 19.35
N GLU A 119 36.27 32.61 19.05
CA GLU A 119 37.25 31.97 19.93
C GLU A 119 37.81 32.87 21.04
N SER A 120 38.10 32.24 22.18
CA SER A 120 39.23 32.61 23.02
C SER A 120 39.86 31.36 23.62
N ASP A 121 41.15 31.22 23.36
CA ASP A 121 42.14 30.36 24.02
C ASP A 121 41.99 30.33 25.54
N SER A 122 42.25 29.16 26.14
CA SER A 122 43.08 29.00 27.35
C SER A 122 43.34 27.53 27.65
N GLN A 123 44.63 27.20 27.64
CA GLN A 123 45.25 26.00 28.19
C GLN A 123 44.92 25.84 29.68
N ASP A 124 44.70 24.61 30.15
CA ASP A 124 45.55 24.05 31.21
C ASP A 124 45.32 22.54 31.41
N THR A 125 46.43 21.82 31.49
CA THR A 125 46.51 20.41 31.92
C THR A 125 47.22 20.40 33.26
N PRO A 126 46.96 19.42 34.14
CA PRO A 126 48.12 18.83 34.80
C PRO A 126 48.08 17.30 34.79
N ALA A 127 49.13 16.74 34.21
CA ALA A 127 49.62 15.40 34.48
C ALA A 127 50.37 15.40 35.81
N VAL A 128 50.15 14.39 36.67
CA VAL A 128 51.11 14.05 37.75
C VAL A 128 51.13 12.54 38.04
N ARG A 129 52.32 11.99 37.77
CA ARG A 129 53.06 10.89 38.44
C ARG A 129 52.63 9.43 38.26
N THR A 130 53.41 8.82 37.38
CA THR A 130 54.11 7.54 37.56
C THR A 130 54.87 7.46 38.90
N THR A 131 54.85 6.27 39.50
CA THR A 131 55.92 5.78 40.38
C THR A 131 56.23 4.35 39.97
N ASP A 132 57.42 4.19 39.38
CA ASP A 132 58.10 2.92 39.18
C ASP A 132 58.54 2.33 40.53
N THR A 133 58.48 1.01 40.68
CA THR A 133 59.34 0.27 41.62
C THR A 133 59.56 -1.16 41.12
N ASP A 134 60.71 -1.31 40.46
CA ASP A 134 61.74 -2.36 40.59
C ASP A 134 61.41 -3.87 40.61
N SER A 135 61.88 -4.53 39.53
CA SER A 135 62.63 -5.80 39.38
C SER A 135 62.44 -6.99 40.35
N THR A 136 62.20 -8.20 39.82
CA THR A 136 63.24 -9.23 39.52
C THR A 136 62.62 -10.61 39.19
N GLU A 137 63.10 -11.18 38.08
CA GLU A 137 63.21 -12.58 37.57
C GLU A 137 62.29 -13.77 37.94
N ALA A 138 61.89 -14.44 36.85
CA ALA A 138 61.94 -15.88 36.56
C ALA A 138 61.08 -16.88 37.34
N GLY A 139 60.15 -17.51 36.60
CA GLY A 139 59.50 -18.76 36.99
C GLY A 139 58.61 -19.29 35.87
N ALA A 140 59.11 -20.26 35.12
CA ALA A 140 58.37 -21.00 34.10
C ALA A 140 57.18 -21.77 34.69
N GLY A 141 56.07 -21.81 33.97
CA GLY A 141 54.93 -22.68 34.30
C GLY A 141 53.74 -22.42 33.39
N GLY A 142 53.52 -23.32 32.44
CA GLY A 142 52.43 -23.25 31.46
C GLY A 142 51.03 -23.40 32.08
N GLY A 143 50.04 -22.92 31.34
CA GLY A 143 48.63 -23.09 31.64
C GLY A 143 47.78 -22.16 30.76
N GLU A 144 47.43 -22.63 29.56
CA GLU A 144 46.40 -22.03 28.72
C GLU A 144 45.08 -21.91 29.48
N GLY A 145 44.76 -20.69 29.90
CA GLY A 145 43.42 -20.29 30.31
C GLY A 145 42.98 -19.16 29.40
N ALA A 146 42.37 -19.52 28.26
CA ALA A 146 41.69 -18.55 27.42
C ALA A 146 40.63 -17.86 28.28
N ALA A 147 40.87 -16.58 28.58
CA ALA A 147 39.89 -15.71 29.19
C ALA A 147 38.71 -15.58 28.22
N GLU A 148 37.70 -16.42 28.47
CA GLU A 148 36.41 -16.37 27.82
C GLU A 148 35.76 -15.05 28.26
N SER A 149 35.88 -14.02 27.41
CA SER A 149 35.07 -12.81 27.52
C SER A 149 33.61 -13.24 27.69
N PRO A 150 32.89 -12.78 28.72
CA PRO A 150 31.49 -13.14 28.87
C PRO A 150 30.73 -12.49 27.71
N SER A 151 30.50 -13.27 26.67
CA SER A 151 29.55 -12.93 25.62
C SER A 151 28.22 -12.77 26.31
N ALA A 152 27.78 -11.53 26.48
CA ALA A 152 26.44 -11.23 26.95
C ALA A 152 25.47 -12.11 26.15
N PRO A 153 24.47 -12.74 26.80
CA PRO A 153 23.48 -13.51 26.07
C PRO A 153 22.77 -12.54 25.14
N THR A 154 23.10 -12.58 23.85
CA THR A 154 22.30 -11.94 22.81
C THR A 154 20.97 -12.66 22.85
N LEU A 155 20.04 -12.13 23.64
CA LEU A 155 18.64 -12.47 23.58
C LEU A 155 18.25 -12.30 22.12
N SER A 156 18.24 -13.40 21.37
CA SER A 156 17.90 -13.40 19.96
C SER A 156 16.41 -13.14 19.91
N LEU A 157 16.05 -11.85 19.94
CA LEU A 157 14.67 -11.43 19.90
C LEU A 157 14.06 -11.99 18.63
N LYS A 158 12.90 -12.67 18.75
CA LYS A 158 12.13 -13.14 17.60
C LYS A 158 12.01 -12.03 16.55
N PRO A 159 12.12 -12.32 15.24
CA PRO A 159 11.99 -11.30 14.20
C PRO A 159 10.63 -10.58 14.32
N ALA A 160 10.58 -9.29 13.98
CA ALA A 160 9.41 -8.43 14.16
C ALA A 160 8.13 -9.04 13.57
N TRP A 161 8.21 -9.63 12.37
CA TRP A 161 7.08 -10.29 11.71
C TRP A 161 6.48 -11.45 12.53
N LYS A 162 7.27 -12.12 13.37
CA LYS A 162 6.77 -13.15 14.32
C LYS A 162 6.41 -12.56 15.68
N ARG A 163 7.11 -11.51 16.12
CA ARG A 163 6.90 -10.88 17.43
C ARG A 163 5.56 -10.17 17.50
N TYR A 164 5.20 -9.49 16.41
CA TYR A 164 3.95 -8.73 16.31
C TYR A 164 2.87 -9.50 15.53
N ALA A 165 3.15 -10.75 15.13
CA ALA A 165 2.14 -11.62 14.56
C ALA A 165 0.96 -11.79 15.53
N ARG A 166 -0.24 -11.90 14.99
CA ARG A 166 -1.40 -12.31 15.77
C ARG A 166 -1.33 -13.82 15.96
N GLY A 167 -1.31 -14.27 17.22
CA GLY A 167 -1.21 -15.68 17.58
C GLY A 167 -2.50 -16.50 17.38
N LEU A 168 -3.11 -16.41 16.20
CA LEU A 168 -4.25 -17.25 15.82
C LEU A 168 -3.73 -18.41 14.97
N ALA A 169 -3.87 -19.63 15.47
CA ALA A 169 -3.69 -20.81 14.63
C ALA A 169 -4.92 -20.96 13.72
N PRO A 170 -4.78 -20.92 12.39
CA PRO A 170 -5.92 -21.14 11.52
C PRO A 170 -6.46 -22.57 11.66
N PRO A 171 -7.77 -22.78 11.44
CA PRO A 171 -8.34 -24.11 11.34
C PRO A 171 -7.56 -24.97 10.35
N GLN A 172 -7.19 -26.18 10.76
CA GLN A 172 -6.45 -27.10 9.91
C GLN A 172 -7.35 -27.63 8.79
N GLY A 173 -6.78 -27.79 7.60
CA GLY A 173 -7.47 -28.40 6.46
C GLY A 173 -8.42 -27.47 5.68
N LEU A 174 -8.60 -26.22 6.09
CA LEU A 174 -9.35 -25.23 5.31
C LEU A 174 -8.40 -24.39 4.42
N PRO A 175 -8.80 -24.05 3.18
CA PRO A 175 -8.11 -23.05 2.40
C PRO A 175 -8.08 -21.70 3.11
N ARG A 176 -6.92 -21.04 3.10
CA ARG A 176 -6.68 -19.79 3.82
C ARG A 176 -6.89 -18.59 2.91
N ILE A 177 -7.50 -17.53 3.42
CA ILE A 177 -7.57 -16.23 2.76
C ILE A 177 -6.99 -15.18 3.70
N ALA A 178 -6.01 -14.42 3.22
CA ALA A 178 -5.49 -13.26 3.93
C ALA A 178 -5.90 -11.99 3.20
N VAL A 179 -6.40 -10.99 3.93
CA VAL A 179 -6.76 -9.69 3.37
C VAL A 179 -5.94 -8.60 4.06
N VAL A 180 -5.38 -7.70 3.26
CA VAL A 180 -4.74 -6.47 3.75
C VAL A 180 -5.48 -5.25 3.23
N VAL A 181 -6.03 -4.44 4.14
CA VAL A 181 -6.58 -3.12 3.80
C VAL A 181 -5.46 -2.09 3.93
N ARG A 182 -5.14 -1.39 2.85
CA ARG A 182 -3.95 -0.53 2.71
C ARG A 182 -4.30 0.92 2.39
N GLY A 183 -3.35 1.84 2.47
CA GLY A 183 -3.58 3.27 2.24
C GLY A 183 -4.27 3.97 3.41
N LEU A 184 -4.28 3.35 4.59
CA LEU A 184 -4.94 3.90 5.77
C LEU A 184 -4.17 5.10 6.34
N GLY A 185 -4.89 5.99 7.02
CA GLY A 185 -4.35 7.15 7.74
C GLY A 185 -4.51 8.50 7.04
N LEU A 186 -4.86 8.54 5.74
CA LEU A 186 -5.19 9.80 5.04
C LEU A 186 -6.58 10.31 5.42
N SER A 187 -7.57 9.41 5.47
CA SER A 187 -8.92 9.69 5.94
C SER A 187 -9.11 9.11 7.33
N SER A 188 -9.30 9.96 8.33
CA SER A 188 -9.57 9.51 9.72
C SER A 188 -10.81 8.65 9.79
N ALA A 189 -11.90 9.03 9.10
CA ALA A 189 -13.16 8.29 9.11
C ALA A 189 -13.02 6.90 8.50
N ALA A 190 -12.35 6.79 7.34
CA ALA A 190 -12.12 5.48 6.71
C ALA A 190 -11.17 4.61 7.54
N THR A 191 -10.18 5.23 8.19
CA THR A 191 -9.22 4.53 9.06
C THR A 191 -9.88 4.00 10.31
N GLU A 192 -10.70 4.80 10.97
CA GLU A 192 -11.48 4.41 12.14
C GLU A 192 -12.47 3.31 11.79
N ALA A 193 -13.21 3.46 10.69
CA ALA A 193 -14.12 2.42 10.20
C ALA A 193 -13.40 1.08 9.95
N ALA A 194 -12.20 1.10 9.34
CA ALA A 194 -11.43 -0.12 9.10
C ALA A 194 -10.96 -0.78 10.41
N ILE A 195 -10.55 0.01 11.41
CA ILE A 195 -10.09 -0.51 12.71
C ILE A 195 -11.25 -1.05 13.56
N GLU A 196 -12.43 -0.43 13.49
CA GLU A 196 -13.54 -0.78 14.38
C GLU A 196 -14.46 -1.86 13.82
N ARG A 197 -14.60 -1.93 12.49
CA ARG A 197 -15.64 -2.74 11.84
C ARG A 197 -15.10 -4.02 11.23
N LEU A 198 -13.82 -4.08 10.91
CA LEU A 198 -13.21 -5.28 10.33
C LEU A 198 -12.72 -6.20 11.45
N PRO A 199 -12.85 -7.53 11.31
CA PRO A 199 -12.26 -8.44 12.28
C PRO A 199 -10.74 -8.30 12.25
N GLY A 200 -10.08 -8.38 13.41
CA GLY A 200 -8.62 -8.24 13.47
C GLY A 200 -7.81 -9.37 12.81
N THR A 201 -8.47 -10.35 12.18
CA THR A 201 -7.85 -11.27 11.22
C THR A 201 -7.51 -10.57 9.90
N ILE A 202 -8.22 -9.50 9.52
CA ILE A 202 -7.85 -8.63 8.42
C ILE A 202 -6.69 -7.74 8.86
N SER A 203 -5.61 -7.74 8.09
CA SER A 203 -4.42 -6.94 8.39
C SER A 203 -4.57 -5.53 7.84
N LEU A 204 -3.97 -4.54 8.50
CA LEU A 204 -4.10 -3.13 8.14
C LEU A 204 -2.72 -2.54 7.78
N SER A 205 -2.63 -1.86 6.65
CA SER A 205 -1.42 -1.18 6.19
C SER A 205 -1.63 0.33 6.12
N PHE A 206 -0.71 1.08 6.74
CA PHE A 206 -0.79 2.53 6.83
C PHE A 206 0.15 3.20 5.84
N THR A 207 -0.33 4.27 5.20
CA THR A 207 0.55 5.11 4.39
C THR A 207 1.54 5.87 5.27
N PRO A 208 2.82 5.95 4.89
CA PRO A 208 3.80 6.71 5.66
C PRO A 208 3.57 8.22 5.57
N TYR A 209 2.70 8.68 4.67
CA TYR A 209 2.32 10.09 4.55
C TYR A 209 1.18 10.50 5.51
N ALA A 210 0.59 9.55 6.24
CA ALA A 210 -0.43 9.89 7.24
C ALA A 210 0.19 10.59 8.45
N ARG A 211 -0.34 11.77 8.80
CA ARG A 211 0.14 12.58 9.94
C ARG A 211 0.18 11.80 11.26
N ARG A 212 -0.79 10.89 11.46
CA ARG A 212 -0.99 10.12 12.71
C ARG A 212 -0.75 8.62 12.52
N ALA A 213 0.10 8.22 11.59
CA ALA A 213 0.37 6.80 11.29
C ALA A 213 0.75 5.98 12.54
N ALA A 214 1.55 6.56 13.44
CA ALA A 214 1.99 5.89 14.68
C ALA A 214 0.83 5.66 15.66
N GLU A 215 -0.11 6.60 15.75
CA GLU A 215 -1.29 6.48 16.60
C GLU A 215 -2.31 5.51 16.01
N TRP A 216 -2.54 5.58 14.70
CA TRP A 216 -3.44 4.67 14.00
C TRP A 216 -2.94 3.23 14.04
N SER A 217 -1.64 3.00 13.83
CA SER A 217 -1.04 1.67 13.97
C SER A 217 -1.19 1.14 15.40
N ALA A 218 -0.94 1.95 16.43
CA ALA A 218 -1.16 1.53 17.82
C ALA A 218 -2.63 1.19 18.10
N ARG A 219 -3.58 1.97 17.61
CA ARG A 219 -5.03 1.69 17.76
C ARG A 219 -5.44 0.42 17.02
N ALA A 220 -4.92 0.20 15.80
CA ALA A 220 -5.14 -1.03 15.06
C ALA A 220 -4.61 -2.27 15.79
N ARG A 221 -3.41 -2.17 16.39
CA ARG A 221 -2.87 -3.23 17.26
C ARG A 221 -3.76 -3.51 18.46
N ALA A 222 -4.27 -2.47 19.11
CA ALA A 222 -5.22 -2.61 20.22
C ALA A 222 -6.55 -3.27 19.79
N GLY A 223 -6.99 -3.03 18.55
CA GLY A 223 -8.11 -3.75 17.92
C GLY A 223 -7.78 -5.19 17.48
N GLY A 224 -6.54 -5.64 17.68
CA GLY A 224 -6.08 -6.99 17.35
C GLY A 224 -5.66 -7.18 15.90
N HIS A 225 -5.51 -6.12 15.10
CA HIS A 225 -5.03 -6.24 13.73
C HIS A 225 -3.51 -6.47 13.68
N GLU A 226 -3.05 -7.22 12.69
CA GLU A 226 -1.65 -7.10 12.24
C GLU A 226 -1.46 -5.81 11.46
N VAL A 227 -0.33 -5.15 11.69
CA VAL A 227 -0.06 -3.84 11.12
C VAL A 227 1.14 -3.88 10.18
N LEU A 228 1.00 -3.27 9.01
CA LEU A 228 2.05 -3.07 8.02
C LEU A 228 2.20 -1.59 7.68
N MET A 229 3.29 -1.25 6.99
CA MET A 229 3.46 0.05 6.35
C MET A 229 3.38 -0.08 4.83
N ASP A 230 2.68 0.83 4.18
CA ASP A 230 2.81 0.98 2.74
C ASP A 230 4.21 1.49 2.42
N LEU A 231 4.78 0.97 1.33
CA LEU A 231 6.08 1.38 0.84
C LEU A 231 5.90 1.98 -0.55
N PRO A 232 5.84 3.32 -0.68
CA PRO A 232 5.70 3.99 -1.97
C PRO A 232 6.92 3.71 -2.85
N MET A 233 6.68 3.29 -4.08
CA MET A 233 7.71 2.87 -5.02
C MET A 233 7.38 3.31 -6.44
N GLU A 234 8.41 3.58 -7.24
CA GLU A 234 8.28 4.02 -8.63
C GLU A 234 7.47 3.04 -9.51
N PRO A 235 6.32 3.46 -10.07
CA PRO A 235 5.63 2.75 -11.13
C PRO A 235 6.30 2.98 -12.49
N ARG A 236 5.93 2.20 -13.50
CA ARG A 236 6.36 2.44 -14.89
C ARG A 236 5.88 3.77 -15.46
N ASP A 237 4.70 4.21 -15.01
CA ASP A 237 4.06 5.41 -15.53
C ASP A 237 4.49 6.67 -14.76
N PHE A 238 5.58 6.61 -13.99
CA PHE A 238 6.16 7.80 -13.37
C PHE A 238 6.70 8.76 -14.47
N PRO A 239 6.46 10.08 -14.38
CA PRO A 239 5.87 10.82 -13.26
C PRO A 239 4.35 11.05 -13.34
N ALA A 240 3.63 10.48 -14.30
CA ALA A 240 2.17 10.65 -14.40
C ALA A 240 1.45 10.05 -13.18
N LEU A 241 1.97 8.95 -12.65
CA LEU A 241 1.59 8.41 -11.34
C LEU A 241 2.73 8.63 -10.34
N ASP A 242 2.57 9.62 -9.47
CA ASP A 242 3.55 9.98 -8.45
C ASP A 242 3.24 9.30 -7.09
N PRO A 243 4.12 8.42 -6.57
CA PRO A 243 3.97 7.82 -5.25
C PRO A 243 4.38 8.75 -4.10
N GLY A 244 4.78 9.98 -4.40
CA GLY A 244 5.13 11.02 -3.43
C GLY A 244 6.64 11.15 -3.17
N PRO A 245 7.03 12.13 -2.35
CA PRO A 245 8.42 12.60 -2.27
C PRO A 245 9.41 11.61 -1.64
N GLN A 246 8.88 10.65 -0.87
CA GLN A 246 9.68 9.63 -0.17
C GLN A 246 9.61 8.28 -0.87
N ALA A 247 9.11 8.23 -2.11
CA ALA A 247 9.04 6.99 -2.87
C ALA A 247 10.43 6.43 -3.19
N LEU A 248 10.55 5.11 -3.14
CA LEU A 248 11.74 4.41 -3.58
C LEU A 248 11.83 4.49 -5.10
N MET A 249 12.96 4.97 -5.62
CA MET A 249 13.16 5.22 -7.05
C MET A 249 14.31 4.37 -7.60
N THR A 250 14.16 3.85 -8.80
CA THR A 250 15.17 3.04 -9.49
C THR A 250 16.45 3.81 -9.78
N GLU A 251 16.34 5.10 -10.07
CA GLU A 251 17.47 5.98 -10.41
C GLU A 251 18.08 6.67 -9.18
N ALA A 252 17.47 6.52 -7.99
CA ALA A 252 18.06 7.02 -6.77
C ALA A 252 19.26 6.16 -6.34
N ALA A 253 20.29 6.80 -5.79
CA ALA A 253 21.38 6.11 -5.14
C ALA A 253 20.84 5.15 -4.05
N GLN A 254 21.50 3.99 -3.90
CA GLN A 254 21.09 2.97 -2.94
C GLN A 254 20.85 3.53 -1.53
N GLN A 255 21.78 4.36 -1.02
CA GLN A 255 21.65 4.96 0.32
C GLN A 255 20.39 5.81 0.44
N ARG A 256 20.06 6.61 -0.58
CA ARG A 256 18.84 7.44 -0.58
C ARG A 256 17.56 6.60 -0.49
N ASN A 257 17.52 5.43 -1.14
CA ASN A 257 16.38 4.52 -0.99
C ASN A 257 16.35 3.85 0.39
N LEU A 258 17.49 3.57 1.01
CA LEU A 258 17.55 3.07 2.39
C LEU A 258 17.06 4.13 3.39
N ASP A 259 17.45 5.39 3.21
CA ASP A 259 16.98 6.50 4.05
C ASP A 259 15.46 6.69 3.92
N ARG A 260 14.92 6.59 2.70
CA ARG A 260 13.47 6.63 2.42
C ARG A 260 12.72 5.45 3.03
N LEU A 261 13.30 4.26 2.97
CA LEU A 261 12.74 3.08 3.62
C LEU A 261 12.69 3.28 5.15
N ASP A 262 13.77 3.76 5.74
CA ASP A 262 13.83 4.05 7.18
C ASP A 262 12.79 5.11 7.57
N TRP A 263 12.71 6.19 6.80
CA TRP A 263 11.71 7.23 6.98
C TRP A 263 10.29 6.67 6.93
N ALA A 264 9.96 5.81 5.97
CA ALA A 264 8.62 5.23 5.83
C ALA A 264 8.28 4.29 7.01
N LEU A 265 9.22 3.40 7.37
CA LEU A 265 9.02 2.44 8.45
C LEU A 265 8.94 3.12 9.84
N SER A 266 9.66 4.23 10.04
CA SER A 266 9.64 4.99 11.30
C SER A 266 8.27 5.59 11.67
N ARG A 267 7.33 5.65 10.72
CA ARG A 267 5.99 6.20 10.93
C ARG A 267 5.02 5.22 11.57
N GLY A 268 5.29 3.92 11.46
CA GLY A 268 4.51 2.87 12.09
C GLY A 268 5.08 2.45 13.44
N ARG A 269 4.25 1.79 14.26
CA ARG A 269 4.67 1.11 15.48
C ARG A 269 4.30 -0.37 15.38
N GLU A 270 5.18 -1.23 15.89
CA GLU A 270 4.91 -2.68 16.04
C GLU A 270 4.46 -3.36 14.75
N VAL A 271 5.11 -2.99 13.64
CA VAL A 271 4.72 -3.47 12.31
C VAL A 271 5.32 -4.84 12.01
N VAL A 272 4.55 -5.71 11.36
CA VAL A 272 5.03 -7.05 10.94
C VAL A 272 5.78 -6.99 9.62
N GLY A 273 5.51 -5.99 8.77
CA GLY A 273 6.09 -5.90 7.45
C GLY A 273 5.75 -4.64 6.67
N ALA A 274 6.06 -4.66 5.38
CA ALA A 274 5.75 -3.60 4.43
C ALA A 274 4.98 -4.13 3.22
N VAL A 275 4.08 -3.31 2.67
CA VAL A 275 3.27 -3.61 1.47
C VAL A 275 3.70 -2.70 0.33
N ALA A 276 4.04 -3.27 -0.83
CA ALA A 276 4.42 -2.49 -2.00
C ALA A 276 3.29 -1.56 -2.46
N GLN A 277 3.47 -0.24 -2.47
CA GLN A 277 2.53 0.71 -3.07
C GLN A 277 3.05 1.15 -4.43
N MET A 278 2.24 0.97 -5.49
CA MET A 278 2.69 1.11 -6.88
C MET A 278 3.90 0.20 -7.19
N GLY A 279 5.05 0.74 -7.58
CA GLY A 279 6.31 -0.02 -7.64
C GLY A 279 6.53 -0.94 -8.83
N SER A 280 5.69 -0.90 -9.87
CA SER A 280 5.80 -1.80 -11.03
C SER A 280 7.13 -1.68 -11.80
N ARG A 281 7.83 -0.55 -11.68
CA ARG A 281 9.19 -0.35 -12.20
C ARG A 281 10.25 -0.67 -11.15
N PHE A 282 10.09 -0.16 -9.92
CA PHE A 282 11.03 -0.42 -8.82
C PHE A 282 11.24 -1.91 -8.54
N MET A 283 10.15 -2.66 -8.38
CA MET A 283 10.18 -4.09 -8.05
C MET A 283 10.61 -4.99 -9.22
N ALA A 284 10.67 -4.44 -10.44
CA ALA A 284 11.24 -5.12 -11.60
C ALA A 284 12.78 -4.94 -11.71
N SER A 285 13.34 -3.93 -11.04
CA SER A 285 14.78 -3.66 -11.02
C SER A 285 15.48 -4.46 -9.91
N LYS A 286 16.32 -5.42 -10.30
CA LYS A 286 17.13 -6.19 -9.34
C LYS A 286 18.06 -5.30 -8.52
N GLN A 287 18.71 -4.35 -9.20
CA GLN A 287 19.69 -3.44 -8.59
C GLN A 287 19.04 -2.54 -7.53
N ALA A 288 17.84 -2.02 -7.82
CA ALA A 288 17.15 -1.13 -6.88
C ALA A 288 16.46 -1.90 -5.74
N ALA A 289 15.84 -3.05 -6.04
CA ALA A 289 15.06 -3.81 -5.06
C ALA A 289 15.93 -4.61 -4.08
N GLU A 290 17.10 -5.14 -4.49
CA GLU A 290 17.89 -6.03 -3.64
C GLU A 290 18.32 -5.42 -2.31
N PRO A 291 18.87 -4.20 -2.25
CA PRO A 291 19.21 -3.54 -0.99
C PRO A 291 18.01 -3.41 -0.04
N ILE A 292 16.84 -3.08 -0.58
CA ILE A 292 15.61 -2.88 0.20
C ILE A 292 15.10 -4.20 0.77
N MET A 293 15.09 -5.28 -0.03
CA MET A 293 14.69 -6.60 0.45
C MET A 293 15.64 -7.12 1.54
N ARG A 294 16.95 -6.86 1.42
CA ARG A 294 17.94 -7.21 2.43
C ARG A 294 17.73 -6.43 3.73
N GLU A 295 17.44 -5.14 3.63
CA GLU A 295 17.17 -4.30 4.79
C GLU A 295 15.89 -4.71 5.54
N LEU A 296 14.80 -4.99 4.81
CA LEU A 296 13.58 -5.55 5.41
C LEU A 296 13.86 -6.86 6.16
N ARG A 297 14.67 -7.76 5.57
CA ARG A 297 15.07 -9.02 6.21
C ARG A 297 15.91 -8.77 7.47
N ALA A 298 16.87 -7.86 7.40
CA ALA A 298 17.75 -7.53 8.53
C ALA A 298 16.95 -6.96 9.71
N ARG A 299 15.90 -6.17 9.44
CA ARG A 299 14.94 -5.68 10.43
C ARG A 299 13.96 -6.73 10.95
N GLY A 300 14.01 -7.96 10.40
CA GLY A 300 13.10 -9.04 10.75
C GLY A 300 11.66 -8.76 10.35
N LEU A 301 11.45 -8.04 9.25
CA LEU A 301 10.14 -7.71 8.68
C LEU A 301 9.78 -8.66 7.52
N MET A 302 8.49 -8.77 7.22
CA MET A 302 8.01 -9.41 5.98
C MET A 302 7.75 -8.40 4.87
N PHE A 303 7.63 -8.88 3.63
CA PHE A 303 7.26 -8.07 2.47
C PHE A 303 6.03 -8.61 1.74
N VAL A 304 5.06 -7.75 1.46
CA VAL A 304 3.87 -8.10 0.67
C VAL A 304 4.00 -7.44 -0.70
N ASP A 305 4.23 -8.26 -1.71
CA ASP A 305 4.27 -7.84 -3.12
C ASP A 305 2.83 -7.67 -3.64
N ASN A 306 2.58 -6.59 -4.37
CA ASN A 306 1.24 -6.29 -4.89
C ASN A 306 0.93 -6.94 -6.25
N GLY A 307 1.90 -7.65 -6.85
CA GLY A 307 1.73 -8.41 -8.08
C GLY A 307 1.86 -7.58 -9.36
N THR A 308 2.23 -6.30 -9.28
CA THR A 308 2.25 -5.40 -10.46
C THR A 308 3.54 -5.45 -11.29
N ALA A 309 4.60 -6.08 -10.77
CA ALA A 309 5.92 -6.06 -11.40
C ALA A 309 6.13 -7.23 -12.38
N ASN A 310 6.46 -6.93 -13.64
CA ASN A 310 6.86 -7.91 -14.65
C ASN A 310 8.16 -7.50 -15.39
N PRO A 311 9.31 -8.15 -15.15
CA PRO A 311 9.43 -9.42 -14.46
C PRO A 311 9.51 -9.22 -12.92
N PRO A 312 9.07 -10.19 -12.10
CA PRO A 312 8.96 -10.01 -10.65
C PRO A 312 10.32 -10.17 -9.95
N ALA A 313 11.19 -9.16 -10.03
CA ALA A 313 12.56 -9.24 -9.51
C ALA A 313 12.60 -9.22 -7.98
N ALA A 314 11.82 -8.34 -7.33
CA ALA A 314 11.73 -8.24 -5.87
C ALA A 314 11.33 -9.58 -5.24
N LEU A 315 10.26 -10.22 -5.74
CA LEU A 315 9.82 -11.52 -5.26
C LEU A 315 10.89 -12.63 -5.42
N ARG A 316 11.60 -12.65 -6.56
CA ARG A 316 12.71 -13.61 -6.77
C ARG A 316 13.87 -13.36 -5.81
N ILE A 317 14.16 -12.10 -5.50
CA ILE A 317 15.16 -11.75 -4.49
C ILE A 317 14.70 -12.19 -3.10
N ALA A 318 13.45 -11.90 -2.72
CA ALA A 318 12.88 -12.26 -1.43
C ALA A 318 13.00 -13.77 -1.17
N ARG A 319 12.66 -14.60 -2.16
CA ARG A 319 12.87 -16.06 -2.10
C ARG A 319 14.35 -16.43 -1.92
N ARG A 320 15.25 -15.86 -2.72
CA ARG A 320 16.69 -16.17 -2.68
C ARG A 320 17.33 -15.84 -1.33
N ILE A 321 16.92 -14.75 -0.68
CA ILE A 321 17.49 -14.32 0.60
C ILE A 321 16.70 -14.83 1.82
N ASP A 322 15.69 -15.69 1.63
CA ASP A 322 14.80 -16.15 2.71
C ASP A 322 14.11 -14.98 3.46
N LEU A 323 13.70 -13.93 2.73
CA LEU A 323 12.81 -12.89 3.26
C LEU A 323 11.38 -13.45 3.32
N PRO A 324 10.70 -13.43 4.49
CA PRO A 324 9.29 -13.78 4.58
C PRO A 324 8.46 -12.88 3.66
N HIS A 325 7.66 -13.48 2.80
CA HIS A 325 6.89 -12.71 1.83
C HIS A 325 5.54 -13.35 1.51
N ALA A 326 4.62 -12.50 1.07
CA ALA A 326 3.34 -12.84 0.49
C ALA A 326 3.20 -12.13 -0.87
N LEU A 327 2.39 -12.70 -1.76
CA LEU A 327 2.12 -12.15 -3.08
C LEU A 327 0.62 -11.96 -3.21
N ASN A 328 0.18 -10.75 -3.53
CA ASN A 328 -1.21 -10.45 -3.85
C ASN A 328 -1.67 -11.26 -5.06
N ASP A 329 -2.80 -11.96 -4.90
CA ASP A 329 -3.47 -12.69 -5.97
C ASP A 329 -4.57 -11.84 -6.61
N ARG A 330 -5.26 -11.00 -5.83
CA ARG A 330 -6.30 -10.11 -6.33
C ARG A 330 -6.46 -8.85 -5.49
N THR A 331 -6.45 -7.70 -6.15
CA THR A 331 -6.88 -6.43 -5.54
C THR A 331 -8.41 -6.30 -5.66
N ILE A 332 -9.08 -6.16 -4.52
CA ILE A 332 -10.55 -6.21 -4.39
C ILE A 332 -11.24 -4.98 -5.00
N ASP A 333 -10.53 -3.85 -5.07
CA ASP A 333 -11.03 -2.57 -5.54
C ASP A 333 -10.36 -2.12 -6.86
N ASP A 334 -9.70 -3.04 -7.57
CA ASP A 334 -9.11 -2.71 -8.87
C ASP A 334 -10.20 -2.38 -9.91
N GLY A 335 -10.04 -1.32 -10.69
CA GLY A 335 -11.05 -0.88 -11.68
C GLY A 335 -12.31 -0.29 -11.05
N GLN A 336 -13.50 -0.83 -11.40
CA GLN A 336 -14.78 -0.29 -10.90
C GLN A 336 -15.04 -0.68 -9.44
N VAL A 337 -15.20 0.31 -8.58
CA VAL A 337 -15.49 0.13 -7.14
C VAL A 337 -16.99 0.23 -6.86
N SER A 338 -17.76 -0.71 -7.41
CA SER A 338 -19.19 -0.87 -7.14
C SER A 338 -19.45 -2.15 -6.34
N ARG A 339 -20.58 -2.21 -5.62
CA ARG A 339 -20.93 -3.40 -4.83
C ARG A 339 -20.84 -4.72 -5.63
N PRO A 340 -21.46 -4.85 -6.83
CA PRO A 340 -21.35 -6.10 -7.60
C PRO A 340 -19.92 -6.41 -8.06
N ALA A 341 -19.13 -5.38 -8.39
CA ALA A 341 -17.76 -5.56 -8.84
C ALA A 341 -16.82 -6.02 -7.70
N VAL A 342 -17.03 -5.51 -6.49
CA VAL A 342 -16.30 -5.92 -5.29
C VAL A 342 -16.72 -7.33 -4.87
N GLU A 343 -18.02 -7.64 -4.85
CA GLU A 343 -18.54 -8.99 -4.55
C GLU A 343 -17.98 -10.03 -5.54
N ALA A 344 -17.92 -9.73 -6.83
CA ALA A 344 -17.33 -10.62 -7.83
C ALA A 344 -15.84 -10.92 -7.56
N ARG A 345 -15.07 -9.92 -7.09
CA ARG A 345 -13.66 -10.11 -6.72
C ARG A 345 -13.50 -10.90 -5.42
N LEU A 346 -14.44 -10.78 -4.49
CA LEU A 346 -14.48 -11.62 -3.28
C LEU A 346 -14.77 -13.09 -3.62
N VAL A 347 -15.69 -13.35 -4.54
CA VAL A 347 -15.91 -14.71 -5.06
C VAL A 347 -14.66 -15.24 -5.76
N GLU A 348 -13.94 -14.38 -6.47
CA GLU A 348 -12.69 -14.79 -7.11
C GLU A 348 -11.59 -15.14 -6.11
N ILE A 349 -11.43 -14.38 -5.02
CA ILE A 349 -10.41 -14.72 -4.01
C ILE A 349 -10.73 -16.06 -3.33
N GLU A 350 -12.02 -16.36 -3.09
CA GLU A 350 -12.48 -17.66 -2.61
C GLU A 350 -12.11 -18.78 -3.60
N ARG A 351 -12.37 -18.57 -4.91
CA ARG A 351 -11.99 -19.53 -5.95
C ARG A 351 -10.48 -19.78 -5.99
N ILE A 352 -9.66 -18.74 -5.85
CA ILE A 352 -8.20 -18.87 -5.82
C ILE A 352 -7.77 -19.68 -4.59
N ALA A 353 -8.30 -19.35 -3.41
CA ALA A 353 -7.98 -20.09 -2.19
C ALA A 353 -8.38 -21.56 -2.31
N GLN A 354 -9.56 -21.85 -2.86
CA GLN A 354 -10.03 -23.22 -3.05
C GLN A 354 -9.09 -24.04 -3.95
N GLN A 355 -8.49 -23.42 -4.96
CA GLN A 355 -7.60 -24.08 -5.91
C GLN A 355 -6.16 -24.22 -5.38
N GLU A 356 -5.65 -23.20 -4.70
CA GLU A 356 -4.24 -23.08 -4.34
C GLU A 356 -3.98 -23.34 -2.84
N GLY A 357 -5.04 -23.47 -2.03
CA GLY A 357 -4.99 -23.64 -0.58
C GLY A 357 -4.71 -22.34 0.20
N LEU A 358 -4.27 -21.28 -0.48
CA LEU A 358 -4.02 -19.95 0.06
C LEU A 358 -4.32 -18.90 -1.00
N ALA A 359 -4.95 -17.81 -0.61
CA ALA A 359 -5.05 -16.60 -1.43
C ALA A 359 -4.80 -15.33 -0.60
N VAL A 360 -4.16 -14.35 -1.23
CA VAL A 360 -3.91 -13.04 -0.62
C VAL A 360 -4.63 -11.96 -1.42
N ALA A 361 -5.40 -11.12 -0.73
CA ALA A 361 -6.05 -9.98 -1.32
C ALA A 361 -5.58 -8.66 -0.72
N LEU A 362 -5.48 -7.64 -1.58
CA LEU A 362 -5.29 -6.25 -1.17
C LEU A 362 -6.57 -5.44 -1.41
N ALA A 363 -6.81 -4.43 -0.58
CA ALA A 363 -7.95 -3.54 -0.70
C ALA A 363 -7.62 -2.11 -0.25
N HIS A 364 -8.18 -1.08 -0.88
CA HIS A 364 -8.23 0.28 -0.29
C HIS A 364 -9.51 0.49 0.55
N PRO A 365 -9.50 1.43 1.52
CA PRO A 365 -10.58 1.62 2.48
C PRO A 365 -11.74 2.45 1.90
N TYR A 366 -12.24 2.06 0.73
CA TYR A 366 -13.48 2.64 0.19
C TYR A 366 -14.67 2.18 1.04
N PRO A 367 -15.67 3.05 1.31
CA PRO A 367 -16.81 2.69 2.16
C PRO A 367 -17.49 1.37 1.76
N VAL A 368 -17.78 1.21 0.46
CA VAL A 368 -18.40 -0.02 -0.07
C VAL A 368 -17.53 -1.27 0.14
N VAL A 369 -16.20 -1.13 0.07
CA VAL A 369 -15.26 -2.23 0.27
C VAL A 369 -15.20 -2.62 1.74
N LEU A 370 -15.14 -1.64 2.65
CA LEU A 370 -15.16 -1.89 4.09
C LEU A 370 -16.46 -2.56 4.54
N ASP A 371 -17.60 -2.09 4.03
CA ASP A 371 -18.92 -2.66 4.31
C ASP A 371 -18.98 -4.13 3.86
N LEU A 372 -18.54 -4.40 2.62
CA LEU A 372 -18.56 -5.74 2.07
C LEU A 372 -17.57 -6.67 2.75
N LEU A 373 -16.35 -6.22 3.06
CA LEU A 373 -15.38 -7.03 3.80
C LEU A 373 -15.89 -7.39 5.18
N ALA A 374 -16.52 -6.45 5.90
CA ALA A 374 -17.10 -6.71 7.21
C ALA A 374 -18.14 -7.83 7.14
N THR A 375 -19.13 -7.74 6.24
CA THR A 375 -20.16 -8.78 6.08
C THR A 375 -19.58 -10.09 5.54
N TRP A 376 -18.78 -10.02 4.47
CA TRP A 376 -18.18 -11.20 3.83
C TRP A 376 -17.34 -12.03 4.80
N SER A 377 -16.61 -11.37 5.71
CA SER A 377 -15.75 -12.03 6.69
C SER A 377 -16.49 -12.77 7.80
N GLN A 378 -17.77 -12.44 8.06
CA GLN A 378 -18.55 -13.04 9.15
C GLN A 378 -18.92 -14.50 8.86
N ASP A 379 -19.30 -14.80 7.62
CA ASP A 379 -19.79 -16.13 7.23
C ASP A 379 -18.76 -16.92 6.39
N LEU A 380 -17.49 -16.49 6.42
CA LEU A 380 -16.45 -17.05 5.54
C LEU A 380 -16.08 -18.50 5.92
N ASP A 381 -16.13 -18.81 7.21
CA ASP A 381 -15.93 -20.14 7.76
C ASP A 381 -17.06 -21.11 7.38
N GLU A 382 -18.30 -20.64 7.37
CA GLU A 382 -19.46 -21.41 6.86
C GLU A 382 -19.32 -21.76 5.38
N ARG A 383 -18.63 -20.91 4.61
CA ARG A 383 -18.26 -21.18 3.21
C ARG A 383 -17.03 -22.08 3.05
N GLY A 384 -16.44 -22.54 4.14
CA GLY A 384 -15.33 -23.50 4.14
C GLY A 384 -13.94 -22.87 4.02
N PHE A 385 -13.77 -21.59 4.36
CA PHE A 385 -12.49 -20.89 4.28
C PHE A 385 -12.03 -20.39 5.65
N ALA A 386 -10.72 -20.33 5.86
CA ALA A 386 -10.13 -19.71 7.04
C ALA A 386 -9.65 -18.28 6.72
N LEU A 387 -10.26 -17.26 7.34
CA LEU A 387 -9.72 -15.90 7.32
C LEU A 387 -8.52 -15.79 8.25
N VAL A 388 -7.36 -15.40 7.72
CA VAL A 388 -6.10 -15.38 8.49
C VAL A 388 -5.37 -14.04 8.40
N PRO A 389 -4.59 -13.67 9.44
CA PRO A 389 -3.65 -12.56 9.35
C PRO A 389 -2.59 -12.78 8.27
N ILE A 390 -2.00 -11.70 7.75
CA ILE A 390 -1.08 -11.78 6.61
C ILE A 390 0.19 -12.59 6.92
N THR A 391 0.63 -12.66 8.18
CA THR A 391 1.79 -13.47 8.56
C THR A 391 1.57 -14.98 8.37
N GLU A 392 0.31 -15.46 8.37
CA GLU A 392 -0.06 -16.85 8.07
C GLU A 392 -0.09 -17.14 6.55
N ALA A 393 0.08 -16.11 5.72
CA ALA A 393 0.22 -16.22 4.27
C ALA A 393 1.69 -16.23 3.80
N VAL A 394 2.66 -16.26 4.73
CA VAL A 394 4.08 -16.37 4.39
C VAL A 394 4.32 -17.67 3.63
N GLN A 395 4.78 -17.56 2.38
CA GLN A 395 4.99 -18.74 1.54
C GLN A 395 6.20 -19.56 2.05
N PRO A 396 6.06 -20.88 2.25
CA PRO A 396 7.17 -21.73 2.64
C PRO A 396 8.18 -21.88 1.49
N ARG A 397 9.42 -22.21 1.87
CA ARG A 397 10.61 -22.34 0.98
C ARG A 397 10.41 -23.27 -0.23
N SER A 398 9.41 -24.14 -0.20
CA SER A 398 9.15 -25.21 -1.18
C SER A 398 7.88 -25.06 -2.03
N ALA A 399 7.05 -24.03 -1.81
CA ALA A 399 5.93 -23.75 -2.72
C ALA A 399 6.44 -22.98 -3.93
N ALA A 400 7.13 -23.70 -4.82
CA ALA A 400 7.30 -23.28 -6.19
C ALA A 400 5.90 -23.09 -6.77
N ARG A 401 5.52 -21.83 -6.99
CA ARG A 401 4.44 -21.51 -7.92
C ARG A 401 4.96 -22.01 -9.27
N ALA A 402 4.51 -23.19 -9.70
CA ALA A 402 4.76 -23.66 -11.05
C ALA A 402 4.34 -22.52 -11.99
N GLY A 403 5.26 -22.13 -12.87
CA GLY A 403 5.24 -20.84 -13.54
C GLY A 403 3.91 -20.44 -14.16
N ARG A 404 3.63 -19.14 -14.11
CA ARG A 404 2.86 -18.45 -15.13
C ARG A 404 3.74 -17.36 -15.73
#